data_AF-A0A9W9Y067-F1
#
_entry.id   AF-A0A9W9Y067-F1
#
_cell.length_a   1.000
_cell.length_b   1.000
_cell.length_c   1.000
_cell.angle_alpha   90.00
_cell.angle_beta   90.00
_cell.angle_gamma   90.00
#
_symmetry.space_group_name_H-M   'P 1'
#
loop_
_entity.id
_entity.type
_entity.pdbx_description
1 polymer ?
#
loop_
_entity_poly.entity_id
_entity_poly.type
_entity_poly.pdbx_seq_one_letter_code
_entity_poly.pdbx_strand_id
1 'polypeptide(L)'
;MKTCFVTIAISLASTTFAAPVTESRAYPYSIGDLSLKHTIEGDTWDLTFHLTSRSGTGEALETTTCHTAWINGKLPYEVAAEGPAGAAVTFIESGYKYQCGPYTGPIGNVDTECKTINGGEFYLNQ
;
A
#
# COMPACT_ATOMS: atom_id res chain seq x y z
N MET A 1 -2.19 -13.96 -12.48
CA MET A 1 -2.13 -12.50 -12.29
C MET A 1 -1.32 -12.24 -11.03
N LYS A 2 -0.24 -11.45 -11.11
CA LYS A 2 0.56 -11.05 -9.95
C LYS A 2 0.07 -9.68 -9.50
N THR A 3 -0.41 -9.56 -8.28
CA THR A 3 -0.80 -8.28 -7.70
C THR A 3 0.47 -7.58 -7.24
N CYS A 4 0.85 -6.48 -7.89
CA CYS A 4 1.99 -5.68 -7.50
C CYS A 4 1.52 -4.51 -6.65
N PHE A 5 1.70 -4.65 -5.34
CA PHE A 5 1.56 -3.56 -4.39
C PHE A 5 2.92 -2.89 -4.24
N VAL A 6 3.06 -1.68 -4.78
CA VAL A 6 4.25 -0.87 -4.56
C VAL A 6 4.15 -0.29 -3.16
N THR A 7 4.89 -0.89 -2.22
CA THR A 7 5.16 -0.26 -0.92
C THR A 7 6.01 0.99 -1.19
N ILE A 8 5.39 2.17 -1.17
CA ILE A 8 6.14 3.44 -1.13
C ILE A 8 6.61 3.59 0.32
N ALA A 9 7.69 2.88 0.67
CA ALA A 9 8.35 3.03 1.95
C ALA A 9 9.11 4.36 1.98
N ILE A 10 8.55 5.37 2.66
CA ILE A 10 9.29 6.58 3.02
C ILE A 10 10.18 6.19 4.19
N SER A 11 11.41 5.76 3.91
CA SER A 11 12.39 5.43 4.94
C SER A 11 13.03 6.71 5.51
N LEU A 12 12.56 7.15 6.67
CA LEU A 12 13.37 7.96 7.58
C LEU A 12 14.39 7.04 8.29
N ALA A 13 15.66 7.42 8.20
CA ALA A 13 16.81 6.64 8.62
C ALA A 13 16.98 6.55 10.15
N SER A 14 17.41 5.37 10.64
CA SER A 14 18.49 5.28 11.64
C SER A 14 19.03 3.86 11.86
N THR A 15 20.30 3.69 11.47
CA THR A 15 21.43 2.93 12.05
C THR A 15 21.38 1.41 12.35
N THR A 16 22.30 0.73 11.63
CA THR A 16 23.16 -0.43 11.98
C THR A 16 22.50 -1.79 12.22
N PHE A 17 22.55 -2.67 11.21
CA PHE A 17 23.36 -3.90 11.16
C PHE A 17 23.38 -4.42 9.71
N ALA A 18 24.54 -4.90 9.26
CA ALA A 18 24.80 -5.23 7.85
C ALA A 18 24.03 -6.47 7.36
N ALA A 19 22.90 -6.26 6.68
CA ALA A 19 22.34 -7.21 5.72
C ALA A 19 23.10 -7.07 4.38
N PRO A 20 23.16 -8.10 3.52
CA PRO A 20 23.62 -7.89 2.15
C PRO A 20 22.80 -6.75 1.56
N VAL A 21 23.48 -5.65 1.23
CA VAL A 21 22.90 -4.57 0.46
C VAL A 21 22.51 -5.19 -0.86
N THR A 22 21.24 -5.58 -1.01
CA THR A 22 20.61 -5.58 -2.31
C THR A 22 20.86 -4.16 -2.80
N GLU A 23 21.80 -3.98 -3.71
CA GLU A 23 22.07 -2.67 -4.28
C GLU A 23 20.70 -2.15 -4.73
N SER A 24 20.17 -1.16 -4.01
CA SER A 24 19.10 -0.33 -4.51
C SER A 24 19.73 0.51 -5.60
N ARG A 25 20.04 -0.15 -6.72
CA ARG A 25 20.22 0.55 -7.97
C ARG A 25 18.84 1.11 -8.23
N ALA A 26 18.69 2.40 -7.94
CA ALA A 26 17.54 3.20 -8.30
C ALA A 26 17.46 3.22 -9.84
N TYR A 27 17.10 2.08 -10.40
CA TYR A 27 16.86 1.88 -11.80
C TYR A 27 15.56 2.63 -12.12
N PRO A 28 15.54 3.45 -13.18
CA PRO A 28 14.36 4.24 -13.48
C PRO A 28 13.20 3.29 -13.81
N TYR A 29 12.06 3.50 -13.15
CA TYR A 29 10.81 2.86 -13.52
C TYR A 29 10.02 3.80 -14.43
N SER A 30 9.36 3.26 -15.45
CA SER A 30 8.36 4.00 -16.24
C SER A 30 6.98 3.42 -16.04
N ILE A 31 5.97 4.29 -15.96
CA ILE A 31 4.57 3.91 -15.90
C ILE A 31 3.97 4.04 -17.31
N GLY A 32 3.31 2.98 -17.77
CA GLY A 32 2.60 2.92 -19.06
C GLY A 32 1.16 2.42 -18.89
N ASP A 33 0.33 2.65 -19.91
CA ASP A 33 -1.07 2.20 -20.01
C ASP A 33 -1.87 2.33 -18.71
N LEU A 34 -1.99 3.56 -18.22
CA LEU A 34 -2.77 3.91 -17.05
C LEU A 34 -4.26 3.86 -17.37
N SER A 35 -5.02 3.05 -16.64
CA SER A 35 -6.48 3.00 -16.68
C SER A 35 -7.04 3.18 -15.29
N LEU A 36 -7.87 4.20 -15.10
CA LEU A 36 -8.66 4.41 -13.89
C LEU A 36 -10.13 4.31 -14.26
N LYS A 37 -10.86 3.40 -13.60
CA LYS A 37 -12.31 3.22 -13.77
C LYS A 37 -13.01 3.49 -12.45
N HIS A 38 -14.12 4.20 -12.51
CA HIS A 38 -15.02 4.38 -11.38
C HIS A 38 -16.36 3.74 -11.71
N THR A 39 -16.76 2.76 -10.91
CA THR A 39 -18.07 2.14 -10.96
C THR A 39 -18.95 2.87 -9.96
N ILE A 40 -19.88 3.67 -10.48
CA ILE A 40 -20.85 4.45 -9.68
C ILE A 40 -21.70 3.50 -8.82
N GLU A 41 -22.10 2.36 -9.39
CA GLU A 41 -22.77 1.29 -8.67
C GLU A 41 -21.77 0.61 -7.73
N GLY A 42 -21.84 0.93 -6.43
CA GLY A 42 -20.93 0.40 -5.41
C GLY A 42 -19.66 1.22 -5.15
N ASP A 43 -19.57 2.46 -5.66
CA ASP A 43 -18.48 3.43 -5.43
C ASP A 43 -17.07 2.80 -5.47
N THR A 44 -16.84 1.97 -6.47
CA THR A 44 -15.61 1.19 -6.61
C THR A 44 -14.71 1.84 -7.64
N TRP A 45 -13.44 2.00 -7.29
CA TRP A 45 -12.37 2.50 -8.13
C TRP A 45 -11.45 1.36 -8.49
N ASP A 46 -11.08 1.24 -9.77
CA ASP A 46 -10.18 0.23 -10.28
C ASP A 46 -9.06 0.93 -11.05
N LEU A 47 -7.83 0.76 -10.59
CA LEU A 47 -6.62 1.29 -11.19
C LEU A 47 -5.78 0.14 -11.74
N THR A 48 -5.52 0.21 -13.03
CA THR A 48 -4.57 -0.66 -13.73
C THR A 48 -3.46 0.18 -14.35
N PHE A 49 -2.21 -0.23 -14.19
CA PHE A 49 -1.08 0.38 -14.88
C PHE A 49 0.04 -0.64 -15.14
N HIS A 50 0.90 -0.37 -16.10
CA HIS A 50 2.09 -1.17 -16.34
C HIS A 50 3.32 -0.46 -15.77
N LEU A 51 4.05 -1.16 -14.92
CA LEU A 51 5.32 -0.72 -14.38
C LEU A 51 6.44 -1.41 -15.13
N THR A 52 7.29 -0.64 -15.81
CA THR A 52 8.45 -1.17 -16.52
C THR A 52 9.71 -0.77 -15.78
N SER A 53 10.49 -1.75 -15.32
CA SER A 53 11.86 -1.52 -14.85
C SER A 53 12.76 -1.25 -16.05
N ARG A 54 13.70 -0.30 -15.90
CA ARG A 54 14.64 0.05 -16.97
C ARG A 54 16.08 -0.03 -16.52
N SER A 55 16.98 -0.30 -17.46
CA SER A 55 18.41 -0.23 -17.22
C SER A 55 18.86 1.21 -16.94
N GLY A 56 20.11 1.38 -16.49
CA GLY A 56 20.71 2.72 -16.37
C GLY A 56 20.81 3.49 -17.69
N THR A 57 20.67 2.83 -18.84
CA THR A 57 20.64 3.44 -20.18
C THR A 57 19.22 3.66 -20.71
N GLY A 58 18.18 3.32 -19.93
CA GLY A 58 16.78 3.52 -20.29
C GLY A 58 16.12 2.37 -21.06
N GLU A 59 16.82 1.26 -21.28
CA GLU A 59 16.27 0.06 -21.93
C GLU A 59 15.24 -0.63 -21.03
N ALA A 60 14.11 -1.07 -21.59
CA ALA A 60 13.10 -1.82 -20.84
C ALA A 60 13.63 -3.21 -20.48
N LEU A 61 13.62 -3.54 -19.19
CA LEU A 61 14.10 -4.84 -18.68
C LEU A 61 12.93 -5.78 -18.44
N GLU A 62 11.99 -5.38 -17.58
CA GLU A 62 10.83 -6.16 -17.23
C GLU A 62 9.61 -5.24 -17.08
N THR A 63 8.46 -5.69 -17.59
CA THR A 63 7.19 -4.99 -17.43
C THR A 63 6.24 -5.86 -16.61
N THR A 64 5.69 -5.28 -15.54
CA THR A 64 4.67 -5.92 -14.72
C THR A 64 3.40 -5.09 -14.70
N THR A 65 2.25 -5.74 -14.89
CA THR A 65 0.94 -5.10 -14.72
C THR A 65 0.60 -5.02 -13.23
N CYS A 66 0.35 -3.82 -12.76
CA CYS A 66 -0.14 -3.53 -11.42
C CYS A 66 -1.65 -3.28 -11.50
N HIS A 67 -2.38 -3.85 -10.54
CA HIS A 67 -3.82 -3.71 -10.41
C HIS A 67 -4.16 -3.48 -8.94
N THR A 68 -4.98 -2.47 -8.67
CA THR A 68 -5.55 -2.24 -7.35
C THR A 68 -6.97 -1.72 -7.51
N ALA A 69 -7.87 -2.18 -6.65
CA ALA A 69 -9.24 -1.72 -6.61
C ALA A 69 -9.61 -1.33 -5.18
N TRP A 70 -10.42 -0.29 -5.04
CA TRP A 70 -10.82 0.23 -3.74
C TRP A 70 -12.24 0.77 -3.74
N ILE A 71 -12.90 0.72 -2.58
CA ILE A 71 -14.30 1.12 -2.42
C ILE A 71 -14.34 2.43 -1.62
N ASN A 72 -15.32 3.29 -1.89
CA ASN A 72 -15.51 4.58 -1.22
C ASN A 72 -14.33 5.55 -1.38
N GLY A 73 -13.61 5.47 -2.50
CA GLY A 73 -12.49 6.38 -2.80
C GLY A 73 -11.26 6.24 -1.90
N LYS A 74 -11.18 5.22 -1.02
CA LYS A 74 -10.05 5.00 -0.10
C LYS A 74 -9.30 3.71 -0.39
N LEU A 75 -7.99 3.81 -0.61
CA LEU A 75 -7.08 2.65 -0.72
C LEU A 75 -7.11 1.78 0.56
N PRO A 76 -6.87 0.47 0.44
CA PRO A 76 -6.74 -0.41 1.60
C PRO A 76 -5.53 -0.03 2.46
N TYR A 77 -5.64 -0.23 3.77
CA TYR A 77 -4.54 -0.02 4.72
C TYR A 77 -3.67 -1.27 4.76
N GLU A 78 -2.37 -1.11 4.53
CA GLU A 78 -1.40 -2.17 4.84
C GLU A 78 -1.11 -2.16 6.34
N VAL A 79 -1.24 -3.30 6.99
CA VAL A 79 -0.94 -3.49 8.41
C VAL A 79 0.17 -4.51 8.54
N ALA A 80 1.34 -4.05 8.96
CA ALA A 80 2.47 -4.88 9.33
C ALA A 80 2.50 -5.04 10.85
N ALA A 81 2.50 -6.28 11.32
CA ALA A 81 2.71 -6.64 12.71
C ALA A 81 4.06 -7.34 12.87
N GLU A 82 4.98 -6.71 13.59
CA GLU A 82 6.28 -7.31 13.91
C GLU A 82 6.19 -8.16 15.18
N GLY A 83 6.66 -9.39 15.10
CA GLY A 83 6.79 -10.29 16.25
C GLY A 83 8.16 -10.97 16.29
N PRO A 84 8.45 -11.76 17.34
CA PRO A 84 9.72 -12.49 17.48
C PRO A 84 10.01 -13.45 16.31
N ALA A 85 8.98 -13.87 15.58
CA ALA A 85 9.07 -14.74 14.41
C ALA A 85 9.18 -13.98 13.07
N GLY A 86 9.28 -12.65 13.09
CA GLY A 86 9.32 -11.79 11.91
C GLY A 86 8.07 -10.91 11.76
N ALA A 87 7.96 -10.25 10.60
CA ALA A 87 6.83 -9.39 10.26
C ALA A 87 5.72 -10.18 9.53
N ALA A 88 4.48 -10.03 9.99
CA ALA A 88 3.29 -10.47 9.28
C ALA A 88 2.59 -9.26 8.67
N VAL A 89 2.37 -9.27 7.36
CA VAL A 89 1.69 -8.19 6.64
C VAL A 89 0.31 -8.66 6.21
N THR A 90 -0.70 -7.83 6.47
CA THR A 90 -2.08 -8.04 6.02
C THR A 90 -2.68 -6.72 5.54
N PHE A 91 -3.82 -6.79 4.85
CA PHE A 91 -4.51 -5.60 4.33
C PHE A 91 -5.89 -5.46 4.96
N ILE A 92 -6.25 -4.22 5.31
CA ILE A 92 -7.55 -3.84 5.80
C ILE A 92 -8.23 -3.01 4.72
N GLU A 93 -9.20 -3.61 4.05
CA GLU A 93 -10.05 -2.92 3.09
C GLU A 93 -11.11 -2.10 3.83
N SER A 94 -11.14 -0.80 3.56
CA SER A 94 -12.22 0.07 4.02
C SER A 94 -13.53 -0.36 3.33
N GLY A 95 -14.57 -0.66 4.10
CA GLY A 95 -15.82 -1.17 3.55
C GLY A 95 -16.76 -1.73 4.61
N TYR A 96 -17.58 -2.72 4.21
CA TYR A 96 -18.61 -3.28 5.09
C TYR A 96 -18.03 -3.84 6.39
N LYS A 97 -16.86 -4.50 6.36
CA LYS A 97 -16.27 -5.10 7.56
C LYS A 97 -15.52 -4.11 8.45
N TYR A 98 -14.84 -3.14 7.86
CA TYR A 98 -13.99 -2.17 8.54
C TYR A 98 -14.33 -0.75 8.07
N GLN A 99 -14.91 0.04 8.96
CA GLN A 99 -15.24 1.44 8.73
C GLN A 99 -14.11 2.31 9.28
N CYS A 100 -13.24 2.79 8.40
CA CYS A 100 -12.05 3.54 8.78
C CYS A 100 -12.15 5.03 8.40
N GLY A 101 -11.78 5.91 9.33
CA GLY A 101 -11.84 7.37 9.18
C GLY A 101 -10.72 8.10 9.92
N PRO A 102 -10.52 9.39 9.64
CA PRO A 102 -9.55 10.21 10.37
C PRO A 102 -9.85 10.18 11.87
N TYR A 103 -8.83 9.97 12.69
CA TYR A 103 -8.98 10.04 14.14
C TYR A 103 -8.98 11.49 14.61
N THR A 104 -9.95 11.86 15.44
CA THR A 104 -10.11 13.22 15.99
C THR A 104 -10.04 13.27 17.51
N GLY A 105 -9.69 12.15 18.14
CA GLY A 105 -9.64 12.03 19.59
C GLY A 105 -8.34 12.53 20.21
N PRO A 106 -8.22 12.44 21.55
CA PRO A 106 -7.11 13.02 22.29
C PRO A 106 -5.83 12.16 22.30
N ILE A 107 -5.87 10.93 21.78
CA ILE A 107 -4.71 10.03 21.76
C ILE A 107 -3.71 10.53 20.71
N GLY A 108 -2.51 10.89 21.14
CA GLY A 108 -1.43 11.27 20.22
C GLY A 108 -0.87 10.07 19.45
N ASN A 109 -0.31 10.32 18.26
CA ASN A 109 0.23 9.29 17.35
C ASN A 109 -0.82 8.29 16.85
N VAL A 110 -2.02 8.80 16.55
CA VAL A 110 -3.08 8.05 15.89
C VAL A 110 -3.63 8.94 14.78
N ASP A 111 -3.57 8.45 13.55
CA ASP A 111 -4.07 9.16 12.38
C ASP A 111 -5.44 8.65 11.95
N THR A 112 -5.71 7.36 12.18
CA THR A 112 -6.91 6.69 11.69
C THR A 112 -7.56 5.84 12.79
N GLU A 113 -8.88 5.91 12.89
CA GLU A 113 -9.72 5.01 13.67
C GLU A 113 -10.47 4.07 12.74
N CYS A 114 -10.48 2.79 13.06
CA CYS A 114 -11.21 1.76 12.32
C CYS A 114 -12.16 1.01 13.24
N LYS A 115 -13.43 0.92 12.84
CA LYS A 115 -14.49 0.20 13.55
C LYS A 115 -14.94 -1.01 12.77
N THR A 116 -15.13 -2.12 13.46
CA THR A 116 -15.69 -3.36 12.91
C THR A 116 -17.19 -3.42 13.14
N ILE A 117 -17.90 -4.13 12.27
CA ILE A 117 -19.34 -4.38 12.44
C ILE A 117 -19.70 -5.13 13.72
N ASN A 118 -18.74 -5.85 14.30
CA ASN A 118 -18.93 -6.61 15.53
C ASN A 118 -18.60 -5.79 16.79
N GLY A 119 -18.43 -4.47 16.66
CA GLY A 119 -18.18 -3.55 17.78
C GLY A 119 -16.73 -3.47 18.26
N GLY A 120 -15.80 -4.16 17.62
CA GLY A 120 -14.36 -3.98 17.87
C GLY A 120 -13.84 -2.71 17.19
N GLU A 121 -12.94 -1.99 17.84
CA GLU A 121 -12.26 -0.81 17.31
C GLU A 121 -10.75 -0.94 17.44
N PHE A 122 -10.02 -0.35 16.49
CA PHE A 122 -8.57 -0.26 16.54
C PHE A 122 -8.09 1.04 15.88
N TYR A 123 -6.86 1.41 16.23
CA TYR A 123 -6.26 2.69 15.88
C TYR A 123 -4.99 2.43 15.07
N LEU A 124 -4.80 3.20 13.99
CA LEU A 124 -3.64 3.12 13.13
C LEU A 124 -2.85 4.44 13.21
N ASN A 125 -1.53 4.30 13.24
CA ASN A 125 -0.54 5.38 13.17
C ASN A 125 0.20 5.22 11.84
N GLN A 126 0.32 6.28 11.04
CA GLN A 126 0.90 6.26 9.69
C GLN A 126 2.19 7.07 9.58
#